data_AF-A0A3P3VSJ3-F1
#
_entry.id   AF-A0A3P3VSJ3-F1
#
_cell.length_a   1.000
_cell.length_b   1.000
_cell.length_c   1.000
_cell.angle_alpha   90.00
_cell.angle_beta   90.00
_cell.angle_gamma   90.00
#
_symmetry.space_group_name_H-M   'P 1'
#
loop_
_entity.id
_entity.type
_entity.pdbx_description
1 polymer ?
#
loop_
_entity_poly.entity_id
_entity_poly.type
_entity_poly.pdbx_seq_one_letter_code
_entity_poly.pdbx_strand_id
1 'polypeptide(L)'
;MKKIVGPGLLTPLLVASSIAWAAERPANTYFSMAITENSHNHYGENLLYLDFSPREAGASQHPRTVQSVRVEPGQITADGVADEWDSSRFTLIKPRVMNNYPLSNHRDATPTDILLGSAWDGEYLYFVVQWEDANGDASINRNRWVYRGGQWVPMPLTPFRPGTAAATAVNRNDRMQGVESEDRAFFMFPMVDRQGNFKSGGQGCGGYCHANLAVSGDPAKAGIGDGSAAMHTTVEGDIADLWHWTATRHLPMNTLWDGRVEYGLESYNGRKGDEGNEPFIDNALTKPFRPQYVHRGDLESGSYTIPGFRTERLVEADLIPITEDMQFAEGVSLPYYIGTPGQGSRNDVYSDARFDEATGRWTLELKRKLVTADQQHDRQFTPGADAPPPVDELVVRGDIERGAQLFKEKACSACHGENGEGTFNGETWDYPRNQRTSAQAILNAASILRPSRQQNVIHELKKWDEQPPAALMPYVTLTAQEAEDIAAWLQTRYTPFGQ
;
A
#
# COMPACT_ATOMS: atom_id res chain seq x y z
N MET A 1 64.33 61.41 17.85
CA MET A 1 64.59 60.19 18.67
C MET A 1 63.26 59.49 18.95
N LYS A 2 63.30 58.15 18.91
CA LYS A 2 62.28 57.17 19.35
C LYS A 2 61.11 56.81 18.42
N LYS A 3 61.31 55.63 17.81
CA LYS A 3 60.36 54.56 17.44
C LYS A 3 59.13 54.44 18.34
N ILE A 4 57.98 54.13 17.75
CA ILE A 4 57.04 53.11 18.26
C ILE A 4 56.56 52.30 17.05
N VAL A 5 56.87 50.99 17.06
CA VAL A 5 56.37 49.98 16.12
C VAL A 5 55.18 49.32 16.81
N GLY A 6 54.00 49.33 16.17
CA GLY A 6 52.80 48.67 16.67
C GLY A 6 52.83 47.15 16.39
N PRO A 7 52.19 46.32 17.24
CA PRO A 7 52.15 44.88 17.05
C PRO A 7 51.15 44.51 15.96
N GLY A 8 51.58 43.66 15.03
CA GLY A 8 50.68 43.05 14.05
C GLY A 8 49.75 42.05 14.73
N LEU A 9 48.44 42.25 14.57
CA LEU A 9 47.44 41.21 14.81
C LEU A 9 47.61 40.13 13.74
N LEU A 10 48.09 38.96 14.14
CA LEU A 10 47.92 37.72 13.40
C LEU A 10 46.52 37.19 13.67
N THR A 11 45.59 37.43 12.75
CA THR A 11 44.29 36.76 12.73
C THR A 11 44.53 35.28 12.41
N PRO A 12 44.13 34.33 13.27
CA PRO A 12 44.20 32.92 12.89
C PRO A 12 43.16 32.70 11.80
N LEU A 13 43.62 32.38 10.60
CA LEU A 13 42.78 31.84 9.54
C LEU A 13 42.30 30.48 10.04
N LEU A 14 41.09 30.43 10.61
CA LEU A 14 40.36 29.19 10.83
C LEU A 14 40.07 28.62 9.44
N VAL A 15 40.97 27.75 8.99
CA VAL A 15 40.67 26.82 7.90
C VAL A 15 39.61 25.90 8.48
N ALA A 16 38.34 26.23 8.22
CA ALA A 16 37.27 25.26 8.35
C ALA A 16 37.60 24.13 7.38
N SER A 17 38.21 23.08 7.88
CA SER A 17 38.33 21.81 7.17
C SER A 17 36.90 21.33 6.92
N SER A 18 36.36 21.67 5.76
CA SER A 18 35.23 20.96 5.18
C SER A 18 35.71 19.55 4.91
N ILE A 19 35.68 18.70 5.93
CA ILE A 19 35.72 17.25 5.75
C ILE A 19 34.43 16.95 5.00
N ALA A 20 34.50 16.92 3.69
CA ALA A 20 33.45 16.39 2.85
C ALA A 20 33.21 14.97 3.37
N TRP A 21 32.07 14.77 4.01
CA TRP A 21 31.58 13.44 4.34
C TRP A 21 31.38 12.71 3.02
N ALA A 22 32.37 11.94 2.58
CA ALA A 22 32.23 11.05 1.44
C ALA A 22 31.60 9.75 1.95
N ALA A 23 30.34 9.83 2.39
CA ALA A 23 29.54 8.62 2.53
C ALA A 23 29.42 8.00 1.14
N GLU A 24 29.81 6.74 1.00
CA GLU A 24 29.71 6.03 -0.26
C GLU A 24 28.24 5.96 -0.70
N ARG A 25 28.01 6.16 -2.00
CA ARG A 25 26.67 6.18 -2.59
C ARG A 25 25.97 4.84 -2.33
N PRO A 26 24.72 4.82 -1.82
CA PRO A 26 23.94 3.61 -1.70
C PRO A 26 23.72 2.92 -3.06
N ALA A 27 23.44 1.62 -3.00
CA ALA A 27 23.06 0.84 -4.17
C ALA A 27 21.70 1.25 -4.73
N ASN A 28 21.64 1.38 -6.06
CA ASN A 28 20.38 1.46 -6.79
C ASN A 28 19.56 0.19 -6.56
N THR A 29 18.24 0.34 -6.52
CA THR A 29 17.33 -0.79 -6.36
C THR A 29 16.00 -0.52 -7.05
N TYR A 30 15.06 -1.44 -6.88
CA TYR A 30 13.68 -1.29 -7.29
C TYR A 30 12.74 -1.77 -6.19
N PHE A 31 11.49 -1.33 -6.27
CA PHE A 31 10.44 -1.63 -5.31
C PHE A 31 9.07 -1.49 -5.97
N SER A 32 8.03 -1.88 -5.25
CA SER A 32 6.65 -1.58 -5.60
C SER A 32 6.02 -0.76 -4.49
N MET A 33 5.07 0.10 -4.86
CA MET A 33 4.34 0.92 -3.91
C MET A 33 2.85 0.82 -4.20
N ALA A 34 2.04 0.73 -3.15
CA ALA A 34 0.59 0.77 -3.23
C ALA A 34 0.00 1.69 -2.16
N ILE A 35 -1.08 2.38 -2.51
CA ILE A 35 -1.97 3.10 -1.62
C ILE A 35 -3.29 2.35 -1.55
N THR A 36 -3.90 2.37 -0.37
CA THR A 36 -5.26 1.89 -0.14
C THR A 36 -6.02 2.98 0.58
N GLU A 37 -6.99 3.55 -0.11
CA GLU A 37 -7.86 4.58 0.41
C GLU A 37 -9.18 3.95 0.77
N ASN A 38 -9.47 3.89 2.07
CA ASN A 38 -10.79 3.63 2.62
C ASN A 38 -11.52 2.38 2.04
N SER A 39 -10.85 1.49 1.32
CA SER A 39 -11.42 0.42 0.50
C SER A 39 -10.52 -0.81 0.54
N HIS A 40 -10.97 -1.89 -0.08
CA HIS A 40 -10.13 -3.09 -0.25
C HIS A 40 -9.21 -3.01 -1.49
N ASN A 41 -9.32 -1.94 -2.28
CA ASN A 41 -8.59 -1.85 -3.54
C ASN A 41 -7.25 -1.15 -3.33
N HIS A 42 -6.22 -1.75 -3.91
CA HIS A 42 -4.88 -1.22 -3.91
C HIS A 42 -4.61 -0.55 -5.26
N TYR A 43 -4.10 0.67 -5.24
CA TYR A 43 -3.58 1.31 -6.44
C TYR A 43 -2.16 1.81 -6.24
N GLY A 44 -1.36 1.79 -7.29
CA GLY A 44 0.06 2.12 -7.16
C GLY A 44 0.83 1.76 -8.42
N GLU A 45 2.09 1.38 -8.27
CA GLU A 45 2.95 0.96 -9.38
C GLU A 45 3.69 -0.33 -9.04
N ASN A 46 3.69 -1.27 -9.99
CA ASN A 46 4.24 -2.61 -9.80
C ASN A 46 5.77 -2.60 -9.74
N LEU A 47 6.39 -1.61 -10.37
CA LEU A 47 7.84 -1.49 -10.47
C LEU A 47 8.26 -0.02 -10.54
N LEU A 48 8.94 0.43 -9.49
CA LEU A 48 9.62 1.71 -9.38
C LEU A 48 11.11 1.45 -9.17
N TYR A 49 11.94 2.32 -9.73
CA TYR A 49 13.39 2.31 -9.56
C TYR A 49 13.76 3.38 -8.54
N LEU A 50 14.60 3.02 -7.58
CA LEU A 50 15.23 3.94 -6.65
C LEU A 50 16.67 4.18 -7.12
N ASP A 51 16.94 5.39 -7.60
CA ASP A 51 18.24 5.77 -8.17
C ASP A 51 18.95 6.78 -7.26
N PHE A 52 20.10 6.38 -6.73
CA PHE A 52 20.97 7.20 -5.89
C PHE A 52 22.01 7.99 -6.71
N SER A 53 22.00 7.85 -8.03
CA SER A 53 22.95 8.54 -8.91
C SER A 53 22.71 10.05 -8.91
N PRO A 54 23.77 10.87 -9.02
CA PRO A 54 23.62 12.30 -9.25
C PRO A 54 22.83 12.54 -10.54
N ARG A 55 21.87 13.46 -10.51
CA ARG A 55 21.14 13.84 -11.73
C ARG A 55 21.92 14.92 -12.46
N GLU A 56 22.23 14.65 -13.72
CA GLU A 56 22.71 15.70 -14.61
C GLU A 56 21.61 16.75 -14.82
N ALA A 57 21.99 18.02 -14.76
CA ALA A 57 21.07 19.12 -14.98
C ALA A 57 20.42 18.98 -16.38
N GLY A 58 19.08 18.93 -16.42
CA GLY A 58 18.32 18.82 -17.67
C GLY A 58 17.98 17.40 -18.12
N ALA A 59 18.43 16.34 -17.41
CA ALA A 59 18.01 14.98 -17.73
C ALA A 59 16.50 14.79 -17.49
N SER A 60 15.79 14.25 -18.49
CA SER A 60 14.39 13.84 -18.36
C SER A 60 14.29 12.67 -17.38
N GLN A 61 13.44 12.81 -16.36
CA GLN A 61 13.20 11.75 -15.40
C GLN A 61 12.22 10.74 -15.99
N HIS A 62 12.61 9.48 -16.00
CA HIS A 62 11.69 8.41 -16.36
C HIS A 62 10.55 8.36 -15.32
N PRO A 63 9.27 8.23 -15.71
CA PRO A 63 8.12 8.31 -14.79
C PRO A 63 8.06 7.21 -13.72
N ARG A 64 8.92 6.19 -13.82
CA ARG A 64 9.08 5.13 -12.81
C ARG A 64 10.40 5.20 -12.04
N THR A 65 11.19 6.26 -12.23
CA THR A 65 12.46 6.45 -11.51
C THR A 65 12.27 7.50 -10.43
N VAL A 66 12.42 7.08 -9.18
CA VAL A 66 12.47 7.91 -7.99
C VAL A 66 13.93 8.21 -7.72
N GLN A 67 14.32 9.47 -7.88
CA GLN A 67 15.67 9.86 -7.53
C GLN A 67 15.79 10.04 -6.01
N SER A 68 16.75 9.34 -5.40
CA SER A 68 17.14 9.55 -4.02
C SER A 68 18.28 10.57 -3.94
N VAL A 69 17.95 11.80 -3.56
CA VAL A 69 18.90 12.92 -3.55
C VAL A 69 19.71 12.90 -2.26
N ARG A 70 21.02 13.11 -2.37
CA ARG A 70 21.85 13.28 -1.18
C ARG A 70 21.55 14.62 -0.51
N VAL A 71 21.30 14.60 0.79
CA VAL A 71 21.04 15.76 1.65
C VAL A 71 22.03 15.80 2.83
N GLU A 72 22.10 16.92 3.53
CA GLU A 72 22.90 17.00 4.77
C GLU A 72 22.20 16.24 5.92
N PRO A 73 22.96 15.64 6.86
CA PRO A 73 22.39 14.98 8.02
C PRO A 73 21.44 15.90 8.81
N GLY A 74 20.23 15.40 9.07
CA GLY A 74 19.19 16.15 9.76
C GLY A 74 18.51 17.25 8.94
N GLN A 75 18.80 17.36 7.63
CA GLN A 75 18.06 18.28 6.74
C GLN A 75 16.60 17.87 6.56
N ILE A 76 16.31 16.56 6.61
CA ILE A 76 14.96 16.01 6.58
C ILE A 76 14.62 15.47 7.97
N THR A 77 13.56 16.02 8.55
CA THR A 77 13.07 15.68 9.88
C THR A 77 12.05 14.54 9.87
N ALA A 78 11.30 14.38 8.77
CA ALA A 78 10.21 13.43 8.58
C ALA A 78 8.98 13.67 9.48
N ASP A 79 8.53 14.91 9.63
CA ASP A 79 7.45 15.33 10.54
C ASP A 79 6.03 15.32 9.91
N GLY A 80 5.89 14.71 8.74
CA GLY A 80 4.64 14.64 7.98
C GLY A 80 4.36 15.90 7.15
N VAL A 81 5.35 16.79 6.98
CA VAL A 81 5.22 18.03 6.20
C VAL A 81 6.31 18.10 5.13
N ALA A 82 5.92 18.40 3.89
CA ALA A 82 6.82 18.37 2.74
C ALA A 82 7.64 19.66 2.53
N ASP A 83 7.68 20.59 3.49
CA ASP A 83 8.27 21.93 3.32
C ASP A 83 9.81 21.89 3.15
N GLU A 84 10.46 20.88 3.72
CA GLU A 84 11.92 20.66 3.64
C GLU A 84 12.33 20.02 2.29
N TRP A 85 11.36 19.56 1.50
CA TRP A 85 11.60 18.85 0.26
C TRP A 85 11.60 19.75 -0.97
N ASP A 86 12.51 19.46 -1.90
CA ASP A 86 12.47 20.03 -3.25
C ASP A 86 11.41 19.28 -4.08
N SER A 87 10.17 19.77 -4.03
CA SER A 87 9.03 19.17 -4.73
C SER A 87 9.21 19.10 -6.26
N SER A 88 10.12 19.89 -6.85
CA SER A 88 10.47 19.78 -8.27
C SER A 88 11.14 18.46 -8.64
N ARG A 89 11.59 17.70 -7.63
CA ARG A 89 12.23 16.39 -7.77
C ARG A 89 11.30 15.23 -7.52
N PHE A 90 10.05 15.48 -7.16
CA PHE A 90 9.08 14.42 -6.96
C PHE A 90 8.77 13.73 -8.28
N THR A 91 8.72 12.41 -8.23
CA THR A 91 8.22 11.59 -9.34
C THR A 91 6.71 11.59 -9.28
N LEU A 92 6.06 12.08 -10.34
CA LEU A 92 4.64 11.92 -10.54
C LEU A 92 4.33 10.49 -11.01
N ILE A 93 3.82 9.68 -10.11
CA ILE A 93 3.34 8.34 -10.38
C ILE A 93 1.86 8.43 -10.77
N LYS A 94 1.53 7.80 -11.89
CA LYS A 94 0.16 7.67 -12.37
C LYS A 94 -0.33 6.26 -12.10
N PRO A 95 -0.89 5.99 -10.91
CA PRO A 95 -1.08 4.63 -10.45
C PRO A 95 -2.07 3.83 -11.29
N ARG A 96 -1.98 2.52 -11.13
CA ARG A 96 -2.86 1.50 -11.69
C ARG A 96 -3.49 0.75 -10.53
N VAL A 97 -4.67 0.16 -10.74
CA VAL A 97 -5.20 -0.79 -9.75
C VAL A 97 -4.32 -2.04 -9.79
N MET A 98 -3.76 -2.41 -8.64
CA MET A 98 -2.79 -3.49 -8.52
C MET A 98 -3.44 -4.81 -8.10
N ASN A 99 -4.53 -4.70 -7.36
CA ASN A 99 -5.35 -5.84 -6.98
C ASN A 99 -6.80 -5.34 -6.88
N ASN A 100 -7.63 -5.76 -7.83
CA ASN A 100 -9.06 -5.71 -7.65
C ASN A 100 -9.46 -7.10 -7.18
N TYR A 101 -9.94 -7.25 -5.94
CA TYR A 101 -10.64 -8.47 -5.57
C TYR A 101 -11.93 -8.47 -6.40
N PRO A 102 -12.11 -9.31 -7.45
CA PRO A 102 -13.32 -9.29 -8.29
C PRO A 102 -14.62 -9.60 -7.54
N LEU A 103 -14.54 -9.87 -6.24
CA LEU A 103 -15.65 -10.19 -5.33
C LEU A 103 -15.83 -9.17 -4.20
N SER A 104 -15.02 -8.10 -4.15
CA SER A 104 -15.21 -7.06 -3.16
C SER A 104 -16.55 -6.37 -3.46
N ASN A 105 -17.49 -6.49 -2.53
CA ASN A 105 -18.69 -5.65 -2.47
C ASN A 105 -18.36 -4.22 -2.01
N HIS A 106 -17.08 -3.88 -1.84
CA HIS A 106 -16.63 -2.59 -1.37
C HIS A 106 -16.45 -1.60 -2.53
N ARG A 107 -16.37 -0.32 -2.19
CA ARG A 107 -16.28 0.77 -3.16
C ARG A 107 -14.93 0.75 -3.85
N ASP A 108 -14.94 0.97 -5.16
CA ASP A 108 -13.71 1.16 -5.90
C ASP A 108 -13.23 2.61 -5.74
N ALA A 109 -12.04 2.81 -5.17
CA ALA A 109 -11.33 4.08 -5.29
C ALA A 109 -10.86 4.27 -6.76
N THR A 110 -11.04 5.47 -7.31
CA THR A 110 -10.27 5.87 -8.50
C THR A 110 -8.87 6.24 -8.04
N PRO A 111 -7.83 5.60 -8.59
CA PRO A 111 -6.46 5.96 -8.28
C PRO A 111 -6.23 7.46 -8.50
N THR A 112 -5.80 8.17 -7.47
CA THR A 112 -5.34 9.56 -7.57
C THR A 112 -3.85 9.60 -7.89
N ASP A 113 -3.37 10.71 -8.40
CA ASP A 113 -1.94 10.88 -8.67
C ASP A 113 -1.13 10.79 -7.36
N ILE A 114 -0.02 10.06 -7.41
CA ILE A 114 0.93 9.96 -6.29
C ILE A 114 2.17 10.78 -6.64
N LEU A 115 2.57 11.69 -5.75
CA LEU A 115 3.87 12.35 -5.79
C LEU A 115 4.80 11.61 -4.82
N LEU A 116 5.95 11.15 -5.33
CA LEU A 116 6.92 10.40 -4.55
C LEU A 116 8.31 11.05 -4.63
N GLY A 117 8.85 11.43 -3.47
CA GLY A 117 10.22 11.91 -3.30
C GLY A 117 11.07 10.93 -2.50
N SER A 118 12.39 10.99 -2.69
CA SER A 118 13.34 10.27 -1.84
C SER A 118 14.62 11.06 -1.64
N ALA A 119 15.24 10.89 -0.47
CA ALA A 119 16.50 11.53 -0.10
C ALA A 119 17.34 10.60 0.80
N TRP A 120 18.63 10.88 0.96
CA TRP A 120 19.51 10.15 1.88
C TRP A 120 20.63 11.04 2.42
N ASP A 121 21.08 10.81 3.64
CA ASP A 121 22.10 11.65 4.30
C ASP A 121 23.43 10.94 4.61
N GLY A 122 23.52 9.66 4.26
CA GLY A 122 24.67 8.78 4.52
C GLY A 122 24.45 7.80 5.65
N GLU A 123 23.43 8.02 6.49
CA GLU A 123 22.98 7.06 7.51
C GLU A 123 21.55 6.59 7.24
N TYR A 124 20.67 7.51 6.85
CA TYR A 124 19.25 7.29 6.65
C TYR A 124 18.82 7.44 5.18
N LEU A 125 17.82 6.64 4.82
CA LEU A 125 16.99 6.78 3.63
C LEU A 125 15.66 7.40 4.04
N TYR A 126 15.18 8.33 3.23
CA TYR A 126 13.94 9.04 3.41
C TYR A 126 13.03 8.85 2.21
N PHE A 127 11.72 8.82 2.47
CA PHE A 127 10.68 8.96 1.45
C PHE A 127 9.67 10.01 1.88
N VAL A 128 9.11 10.71 0.91
CA VAL A 128 7.87 11.48 1.08
C VAL A 128 6.87 11.04 0.02
N VAL A 129 5.64 10.81 0.46
CA VAL A 129 4.53 10.39 -0.38
C VAL A 129 3.40 11.38 -0.21
N GLN A 130 2.87 11.88 -1.32
CA GLN A 130 1.65 12.69 -1.29
C GLN A 130 0.61 12.14 -2.26
N TRP A 131 -0.61 11.99 -1.79
CA TRP A 131 -1.76 11.61 -2.60
C TRP A 131 -3.01 12.32 -2.08
N GLU A 132 -3.96 12.57 -2.98
CA GLU A 132 -5.28 13.07 -2.61
C GLU A 132 -6.14 11.86 -2.24
N ASP A 133 -6.69 11.82 -1.03
CA ASP A 133 -7.61 10.76 -0.65
C ASP A 133 -8.89 10.83 -1.50
N ALA A 134 -9.28 9.72 -2.12
CA ALA A 134 -10.47 9.65 -2.96
C ALA A 134 -11.78 10.13 -2.31
N ASN A 135 -11.89 10.13 -0.99
CA ASN A 135 -13.07 10.63 -0.26
C ASN A 135 -12.83 11.97 0.43
N GLY A 136 -11.62 12.53 0.34
CA GLY A 136 -11.22 13.75 1.03
C GLY A 136 -11.29 13.64 2.55
N ASP A 137 -11.04 12.45 3.11
CA ASP A 137 -10.98 12.20 4.56
C ASP A 137 -9.70 11.43 4.90
N ALA A 138 -9.17 11.64 6.11
CA ALA A 138 -8.01 10.92 6.61
C ALA A 138 -8.31 9.43 6.91
N SER A 139 -9.58 9.01 6.84
CA SER A 139 -10.02 7.64 7.12
C SER A 139 -9.36 7.06 8.38
N ILE A 140 -9.40 7.77 9.50
CA ILE A 140 -8.78 7.36 10.78
C ILE A 140 -9.83 6.78 11.76
N ASN A 141 -10.86 6.10 11.25
CA ASN A 141 -12.01 5.65 12.05
C ASN A 141 -12.12 4.14 12.20
N ARG A 142 -11.04 3.40 11.96
CA ARG A 142 -11.06 1.95 12.02
C ARG A 142 -11.52 1.43 13.38
N ASN A 143 -12.60 0.67 13.38
CA ASN A 143 -13.15 -0.05 14.54
C ASN A 143 -13.52 0.79 15.78
N ARG A 144 -13.54 2.13 15.68
CA ARG A 144 -13.73 3.02 16.84
C ARG A 144 -14.92 2.62 17.71
N TRP A 145 -14.80 2.73 19.02
CA TRP A 145 -15.93 2.59 19.92
C TRP A 145 -16.83 3.82 19.83
N VAL A 146 -18.14 3.63 19.87
CA VAL A 146 -19.14 4.70 19.94
C VAL A 146 -20.12 4.40 21.06
N TYR A 147 -20.33 5.36 21.96
CA TYR A 147 -21.31 5.23 23.03
C TYR A 147 -22.71 5.56 22.50
N ARG A 148 -23.63 4.59 22.56
CA ARG A 148 -25.01 4.72 22.07
C ARG A 148 -26.01 4.07 23.00
N GLY A 149 -27.03 4.81 23.42
CA GLY A 149 -28.14 4.27 24.20
C GLY A 149 -27.70 3.59 25.50
N GLY A 150 -26.65 4.10 26.14
CA GLY A 150 -26.09 3.54 27.37
C GLY A 150 -25.07 2.41 27.17
N GLN A 151 -24.71 2.06 25.94
CA GLN A 151 -23.82 0.94 25.62
C GLN A 151 -22.69 1.36 24.69
N TRP A 152 -21.55 0.68 24.80
CA TRP A 152 -20.48 0.81 23.82
C TRP A 152 -20.72 -0.16 22.67
N VAL A 153 -20.71 0.37 21.45
CA VAL A 153 -20.76 -0.43 20.22
C VAL A 153 -19.55 -0.08 19.35
N PRO A 154 -18.91 -1.06 18.69
CA PRO A 154 -17.93 -0.75 17.66
C PRO A 154 -18.65 -0.01 16.54
N MET A 155 -17.97 0.98 15.95
CA MET A 155 -18.48 1.75 14.84
C MET A 155 -18.86 0.75 13.76
N PRO A 156 -20.15 0.67 13.41
CA PRO A 156 -20.62 -0.36 12.50
C PRO A 156 -19.89 -0.18 11.17
N LEU A 157 -19.43 -1.30 10.60
CA LEU A 157 -19.20 -1.34 9.16
C LEU A 157 -20.50 -0.83 8.53
N THR A 158 -20.42 0.15 7.65
CA THR A 158 -21.55 0.46 6.77
C THR A 158 -21.35 -0.40 5.53
N PRO A 159 -21.84 -1.66 5.49
CA PRO A 159 -21.68 -2.49 4.32
C PRO A 159 -22.37 -1.79 3.14
N PHE A 160 -21.69 -1.78 2.01
CA PHE A 160 -22.35 -1.52 0.74
C PHE A 160 -23.48 -2.55 0.57
N ARG A 161 -24.70 -2.08 0.27
CA ARG A 161 -25.86 -2.95 0.06
C ARG A 161 -25.81 -3.50 -1.38
N PRO A 162 -25.69 -4.82 -1.58
CA PRO A 162 -25.78 -5.40 -2.92
C PRO A 162 -27.15 -5.04 -3.53
N GLY A 163 -27.16 -4.48 -4.74
CA GLY A 163 -28.39 -4.10 -5.46
C GLY A 163 -28.74 -2.61 -5.45
N THR A 164 -28.04 -1.76 -4.70
CA THR A 164 -28.05 -0.33 -5.02
C THR A 164 -27.03 -0.07 -6.12
N ALA A 165 -27.52 0.11 -7.35
CA ALA A 165 -26.72 0.62 -8.44
C ALA A 165 -26.15 1.98 -8.03
N ALA A 166 -24.87 2.02 -7.69
CA ALA A 166 -24.15 3.26 -7.62
C ALA A 166 -23.08 3.21 -8.70
N ALA A 167 -23.53 3.45 -9.94
CA ALA A 167 -22.70 3.99 -11.01
C ALA A 167 -22.02 5.33 -10.61
N THR A 168 -22.37 5.87 -9.42
CA THR A 168 -21.78 7.05 -8.78
C THR A 168 -20.94 6.72 -7.53
N ALA A 169 -20.61 5.45 -7.22
CA ALA A 169 -19.89 5.06 -5.99
C ALA A 169 -18.36 5.12 -6.06
N VAL A 170 -17.83 5.65 -7.15
CA VAL A 170 -16.41 5.97 -7.28
C VAL A 170 -16.20 7.34 -6.63
N ASN A 171 -15.32 7.42 -5.63
CA ASN A 171 -14.91 8.68 -4.98
C ASN A 171 -16.10 9.55 -4.52
N ARG A 172 -17.07 8.97 -3.79
CA ARG A 172 -18.14 9.77 -3.19
C ARG A 172 -17.65 10.48 -1.93
N ASN A 173 -18.15 11.68 -1.67
CA ASN A 173 -17.88 12.46 -0.45
C ASN A 173 -18.43 11.85 0.87
N ASP A 174 -18.99 10.63 0.87
CA ASP A 174 -19.45 10.01 2.11
C ASP A 174 -18.34 9.19 2.77
N ARG A 175 -17.98 9.60 3.98
CA ARG A 175 -16.95 8.98 4.82
C ARG A 175 -17.32 7.53 5.13
N MET A 176 -16.49 6.56 4.74
CA MET A 176 -16.71 5.18 5.18
C MET A 176 -16.46 5.04 6.68
N GLN A 177 -17.10 4.03 7.27
CA GLN A 177 -17.16 3.82 8.72
C GLN A 177 -16.79 2.38 9.07
N GLY A 178 -16.31 2.19 10.30
CA GLY A 178 -16.03 0.86 10.85
C GLY A 178 -14.71 0.27 10.35
N VAL A 179 -14.69 -1.03 10.05
CA VAL A 179 -13.45 -1.81 9.82
C VAL A 179 -12.59 -1.34 8.62
N GLU A 180 -13.20 -0.65 7.65
CA GLU A 180 -12.52 -0.19 6.41
C GLU A 180 -12.01 1.24 6.46
N SER A 181 -12.37 2.02 7.49
CA SER A 181 -11.92 3.41 7.61
C SER A 181 -10.47 3.48 8.10
N GLU A 182 -9.54 3.14 7.20
CA GLU A 182 -8.09 3.22 7.39
C GLU A 182 -7.39 3.42 6.04
N ASP A 183 -6.75 4.58 5.88
CA ASP A 183 -5.82 4.79 4.77
C ASP A 183 -4.50 4.10 5.04
N ARG A 184 -3.89 3.57 3.98
CA ARG A 184 -2.69 2.72 4.06
C ARG A 184 -1.74 3.05 2.91
N ALA A 185 -0.46 3.00 3.21
CA ALA A 185 0.60 3.06 2.23
C ALA A 185 1.53 1.87 2.41
N PHE A 186 1.95 1.28 1.31
CA PHE A 186 2.64 0.01 1.28
C PHE A 186 3.84 0.10 0.35
N PHE A 187 5.01 -0.34 0.83
CA PHE A 187 6.24 -0.47 0.07
C PHE A 187 6.70 -1.92 0.14
N MET A 188 7.12 -2.49 -0.99
CA MET A 188 7.67 -3.83 -1.05
C MET A 188 8.99 -3.81 -1.81
N PHE A 189 10.06 -4.19 -1.12
CA PHE A 189 11.41 -4.30 -1.66
C PHE A 189 11.75 -5.79 -1.84
N PRO A 190 11.69 -6.32 -3.08
CA PRO A 190 12.06 -7.70 -3.32
C PRO A 190 13.54 -7.90 -3.01
N MET A 191 13.84 -8.89 -2.16
CA MET A 191 15.20 -9.32 -1.88
C MET A 191 15.57 -10.51 -2.76
N VAL A 192 14.59 -11.41 -2.99
CA VAL A 192 14.71 -12.54 -3.90
C VAL A 192 13.40 -12.71 -4.68
N ASP A 193 13.44 -12.52 -6.00
CA ASP A 193 12.27 -12.64 -6.88
C ASP A 193 12.58 -13.57 -8.05
N ARG A 194 12.56 -14.89 -7.82
CA ARG A 194 12.87 -15.89 -8.86
C ARG A 194 11.77 -15.99 -9.91
N GLN A 195 10.56 -15.56 -9.58
CA GLN A 195 9.42 -15.58 -10.48
C GLN A 195 9.39 -14.38 -11.43
N GLY A 196 10.14 -13.32 -11.12
CA GLY A 196 10.12 -12.09 -11.89
C GLY A 196 8.77 -11.39 -11.79
N ASN A 197 8.19 -11.30 -10.58
CA ASN A 197 7.02 -10.47 -10.33
C ASN A 197 7.34 -8.97 -10.43
N PHE A 198 8.61 -8.60 -10.21
CA PHE A 198 9.13 -7.24 -10.29
C PHE A 198 9.95 -7.02 -11.55
N LYS A 199 9.47 -7.53 -12.69
CA LYS A 199 9.98 -7.19 -14.02
C LYS A 199 9.01 -6.30 -14.78
N SER A 200 9.43 -5.84 -15.94
CA SER A 200 8.55 -5.13 -16.88
C SER A 200 7.30 -5.96 -17.21
N GLY A 201 6.11 -5.42 -16.92
CA GLY A 201 4.84 -6.15 -17.08
C GLY A 201 4.52 -7.19 -15.98
N GLY A 202 5.39 -7.32 -14.97
CA GLY A 202 5.15 -8.19 -13.82
C GLY A 202 4.00 -7.71 -12.91
N GLN A 203 3.54 -8.59 -12.02
CA GLN A 203 2.40 -8.32 -11.13
C GLN A 203 2.73 -7.44 -9.91
N GLY A 204 4.01 -7.09 -9.74
CA GLY A 204 4.48 -6.31 -8.59
C GLY A 204 4.07 -6.93 -7.26
N CYS A 205 3.78 -6.09 -6.27
CA CYS A 205 3.39 -6.56 -4.94
C CYS A 205 2.07 -7.34 -4.92
N GLY A 206 1.15 -7.07 -5.86
CA GLY A 206 -0.15 -7.72 -5.93
C GLY A 206 -0.01 -9.23 -6.18
N GLY A 207 0.76 -9.62 -7.18
CA GLY A 207 1.03 -11.03 -7.48
C GLY A 207 2.01 -11.68 -6.51
N TYR A 208 3.00 -10.91 -6.04
CA TYR A 208 4.01 -11.41 -5.11
C TYR A 208 3.45 -11.74 -3.73
N CYS A 209 2.46 -10.97 -3.25
CA CYS A 209 1.86 -11.15 -1.92
C CYS A 209 0.54 -11.92 -1.97
N HIS A 210 -0.27 -11.74 -3.01
CA HIS A 210 -1.53 -12.47 -3.19
C HIS A 210 -1.35 -13.58 -4.23
N ALA A 211 -0.40 -14.49 -3.99
CA ALA A 211 -0.10 -15.67 -4.80
C ALA A 211 -1.36 -16.40 -5.33
N ASN A 212 -2.39 -16.52 -4.48
CA ASN A 212 -3.64 -17.17 -4.85
C ASN A 212 -4.39 -16.44 -5.97
N LEU A 213 -4.31 -15.12 -6.08
CA LEU A 213 -4.87 -14.36 -7.20
C LEU A 213 -4.07 -14.58 -8.49
N ALA A 214 -2.75 -14.70 -8.39
CA ALA A 214 -1.88 -15.01 -9.52
C ALA A 214 -2.19 -16.41 -10.11
N VAL A 215 -2.52 -17.37 -9.24
CA VAL A 215 -2.79 -18.76 -9.62
C VAL A 215 -4.26 -18.97 -10.01
N SER A 216 -5.24 -18.53 -9.21
CA SER A 216 -6.63 -18.92 -9.37
C SER A 216 -7.42 -18.00 -10.28
N GLY A 217 -7.16 -16.68 -10.23
CA GLY A 217 -8.04 -15.64 -10.79
C GLY A 217 -9.39 -15.50 -10.06
N ASP A 218 -9.62 -16.30 -9.01
CA ASP A 218 -10.87 -16.39 -8.26
C ASP A 218 -10.56 -16.28 -6.76
N PRO A 219 -10.95 -15.16 -6.11
CA PRO A 219 -10.71 -14.94 -4.68
C PRO A 219 -11.49 -15.89 -3.77
N ALA A 220 -12.61 -16.46 -4.24
CA ALA A 220 -13.42 -17.41 -3.49
C ALA A 220 -12.93 -18.86 -3.65
N LYS A 221 -12.22 -19.17 -4.74
CA LYS A 221 -11.47 -20.44 -4.90
C LYS A 221 -10.02 -20.34 -4.41
N ALA A 222 -9.70 -19.31 -3.61
CA ALA A 222 -8.51 -19.28 -2.78
C ALA A 222 -8.69 -20.31 -1.64
N GLY A 223 -8.54 -21.58 -1.99
CA GLY A 223 -8.81 -22.70 -1.10
C GLY A 223 -8.36 -24.01 -1.72
N ILE A 224 -7.08 -24.32 -1.56
CA ILE A 224 -6.77 -25.60 -0.93
C ILE A 224 -6.81 -25.29 0.57
N GLY A 225 -7.97 -25.51 1.19
CA GLY A 225 -8.20 -25.31 2.63
C GLY A 225 -9.06 -24.10 3.01
N ASP A 226 -9.88 -24.26 4.03
CA ASP A 226 -10.70 -23.22 4.68
C ASP A 226 -9.81 -22.05 5.17
N GLY A 227 -10.18 -20.80 4.83
CA GLY A 227 -9.43 -19.58 5.16
C GLY A 227 -8.83 -18.84 3.95
N SER A 228 -9.68 -18.19 3.14
CA SER A 228 -9.28 -17.41 1.98
C SER A 228 -8.62 -16.06 2.36
N ALA A 229 -7.30 -16.04 2.56
CA ALA A 229 -6.39 -14.90 2.30
C ALA A 229 -4.96 -15.19 2.84
N ALA A 230 -4.38 -16.34 2.53
CA ALA A 230 -2.96 -16.53 2.78
C ALA A 230 -2.17 -15.54 1.89
N MET A 231 -1.55 -14.53 2.52
CA MET A 231 -0.60 -13.62 1.85
C MET A 231 0.76 -14.31 1.88
N HIS A 232 1.32 -14.69 0.75
CA HIS A 232 2.60 -15.38 0.67
C HIS A 232 3.18 -15.27 -0.74
N THR A 233 4.49 -15.52 -0.87
CA THR A 233 5.13 -15.70 -2.18
C THR A 233 4.75 -17.06 -2.77
N THR A 234 4.84 -17.19 -4.10
CA THR A 234 4.51 -18.47 -4.78
C THR A 234 5.68 -19.44 -4.90
N VAL A 235 6.92 -19.02 -4.62
CA VAL A 235 8.14 -19.85 -4.72
C VAL A 235 8.88 -19.88 -3.40
N GLU A 236 9.22 -21.10 -2.95
CA GLU A 236 10.01 -21.29 -1.74
C GLU A 236 11.37 -20.58 -1.83
N GLY A 237 11.69 -19.83 -0.77
CA GLY A 237 12.91 -19.02 -0.69
C GLY A 237 12.84 -17.67 -1.41
N ASP A 238 11.72 -17.31 -2.05
CA ASP A 238 11.45 -15.92 -2.43
C ASP A 238 11.01 -15.14 -1.18
N ILE A 239 11.58 -13.95 -1.01
CA ILE A 239 11.36 -13.06 0.14
C ILE A 239 11.42 -11.59 -0.29
N ALA A 240 10.55 -10.78 0.30
CA ALA A 240 10.58 -9.32 0.19
C ALA A 240 10.38 -8.65 1.54
N ASP A 241 11.11 -7.55 1.74
CA ASP A 241 10.97 -6.59 2.84
C ASP A 241 9.70 -5.75 2.58
N LEU A 242 8.90 -5.52 3.63
CA LEU A 242 7.57 -4.92 3.60
C LEU A 242 7.40 -3.80 4.61
N TRP A 243 7.20 -2.59 4.11
CA TRP A 243 6.80 -1.46 4.96
C TRP A 243 5.32 -1.16 4.72
N HIS A 244 4.51 -1.27 5.77
CA HIS A 244 3.07 -1.04 5.69
C HIS A 244 2.63 -0.02 6.73
N TRP A 245 2.50 1.23 6.28
CA TRP A 245 1.95 2.31 7.07
C TRP A 245 0.42 2.24 7.06
N THR A 246 -0.19 2.47 8.23
CA THR A 246 -1.63 2.62 8.33
C THR A 246 -2.02 3.76 9.26
N ALA A 247 -2.96 4.59 8.82
CA ALA A 247 -3.31 5.85 9.47
C ALA A 247 -3.88 5.68 10.88
N THR A 248 -4.63 4.61 11.15
CA THR A 248 -5.25 4.42 12.48
C THR A 248 -4.32 3.73 13.48
N ARG A 249 -3.47 2.79 13.01
CA ARG A 249 -2.70 1.91 13.92
C ARG A 249 -1.26 2.35 14.13
N HIS A 250 -0.62 2.93 13.11
CA HIS A 250 0.83 3.19 13.16
C HIS A 250 1.16 4.67 13.31
N LEU A 251 0.37 5.56 12.71
CA LEU A 251 0.53 7.00 12.84
C LEU A 251 0.61 7.47 14.32
N PRO A 252 -0.20 6.97 15.27
CA PRO A 252 -0.12 7.44 16.66
C PRO A 252 1.23 7.19 17.35
N MET A 253 2.03 6.27 16.83
CA MET A 253 3.34 5.88 17.37
C MET A 253 4.51 6.27 16.46
N ASN A 254 4.25 7.07 15.42
CA ASN A 254 5.26 7.52 14.46
C ASN A 254 6.13 6.39 13.88
N THR A 255 5.49 5.28 13.53
CA THR A 255 6.14 4.07 13.03
C THR A 255 5.29 3.48 11.92
N LEU A 256 5.67 2.35 11.35
CA LEU A 256 4.83 1.53 10.48
C LEU A 256 5.01 0.05 10.79
N TRP A 257 4.19 -0.80 10.18
CA TRP A 257 4.43 -2.23 10.28
C TRP A 257 5.60 -2.59 9.37
N ASP A 258 6.73 -2.93 9.98
CA ASP A 258 7.89 -3.48 9.29
C ASP A 258 7.90 -5.01 9.38
N GLY A 259 8.23 -5.66 8.27
CA GLY A 259 8.03 -7.09 8.12
C GLY A 259 8.51 -7.61 6.78
N ARG A 260 8.07 -8.83 6.50
CA ARG A 260 8.38 -9.52 5.26
C ARG A 260 7.21 -10.32 4.73
N VAL A 261 7.30 -10.69 3.47
CA VAL A 261 6.53 -11.79 2.90
C VAL A 261 7.47 -12.88 2.42
N GLU A 262 7.17 -14.10 2.83
CA GLU A 262 7.86 -15.32 2.46
C GLU A 262 6.86 -16.34 1.89
N TYR A 263 7.38 -17.49 1.46
CA TYR A 263 6.57 -18.58 0.95
C TYR A 263 5.67 -19.19 2.03
N GLY A 264 4.47 -19.61 1.63
CA GLY A 264 3.47 -20.21 2.51
C GLY A 264 2.72 -21.34 1.81
N LEU A 265 2.28 -22.33 2.60
CA LEU A 265 1.50 -23.47 2.14
C LEU A 265 0.11 -23.46 2.78
N GLU A 266 -0.92 -23.81 2.01
CA GLU A 266 -2.29 -24.00 2.50
C GLU A 266 -2.86 -22.74 3.19
N SER A 267 -3.36 -22.86 4.43
CA SER A 267 -3.89 -21.74 5.23
C SER A 267 -2.81 -20.87 5.88
N TYR A 268 -1.52 -21.15 5.62
CA TYR A 268 -0.41 -20.41 6.22
C TYR A 268 -0.23 -19.04 5.58
N ASN A 269 -0.41 -17.99 6.37
CA ASN A 269 -0.04 -16.63 6.01
C ASN A 269 1.48 -16.46 6.07
N GLY A 270 2.12 -16.31 4.91
CA GLY A 270 3.55 -16.02 4.73
C GLY A 270 3.92 -14.55 4.96
N ARG A 271 2.95 -13.66 5.21
CA ARG A 271 3.23 -12.32 5.71
C ARG A 271 3.57 -12.38 7.20
N LYS A 272 4.79 -11.99 7.55
CA LYS A 272 5.33 -12.02 8.92
C LYS A 272 5.83 -10.64 9.32
N GLY A 273 5.58 -10.24 10.55
CA GLY A 273 6.30 -9.10 11.13
C GLY A 273 7.72 -9.53 11.46
N ASP A 274 8.65 -8.58 11.47
CA ASP A 274 10.01 -8.87 11.89
C ASP A 274 10.11 -8.98 13.41
N GLU A 275 11.32 -9.24 13.91
CA GLU A 275 11.54 -9.42 15.34
C GLU A 275 11.08 -8.18 16.11
N GLY A 276 10.22 -8.39 17.10
CA GLY A 276 9.64 -7.31 17.89
C GLY A 276 8.13 -7.41 18.08
N ASN A 277 7.59 -6.40 18.76
CA ASN A 277 6.17 -6.31 19.08
C ASN A 277 5.45 -5.33 18.14
N GLU A 278 4.14 -5.53 17.94
CA GLU A 278 3.29 -4.53 17.27
C GLU A 278 3.33 -3.21 18.05
N PRO A 279 3.32 -2.06 17.36
CA PRO A 279 3.23 -0.75 18.00
C PRO A 279 1.80 -0.38 18.40
N PHE A 280 0.91 -1.35 18.54
CA PHE A 280 -0.44 -1.14 19.03
C PHE A 280 -1.05 -2.38 19.69
N ILE A 281 -2.03 -2.13 20.55
CA ILE A 281 -2.92 -3.15 21.13
C ILE A 281 -4.39 -2.75 20.98
N ASP A 282 -5.29 -3.67 21.26
CA ASP A 282 -6.74 -3.42 21.26
C ASP A 282 -7.18 -2.76 22.58
N ASN A 283 -7.86 -1.62 22.49
CA ASN A 283 -8.65 -1.00 23.56
C ASN A 283 -9.98 -1.75 23.72
N ALA A 284 -9.96 -3.02 24.07
CA ALA A 284 -11.18 -3.83 24.11
C ALA A 284 -11.16 -4.82 25.29
N LEU A 285 -12.25 -4.84 26.04
CA LEU A 285 -12.60 -5.96 26.91
C LEU A 285 -13.53 -6.91 26.15
N THR A 286 -13.28 -8.21 26.26
CA THR A 286 -14.16 -9.23 25.67
C THR A 286 -15.43 -9.43 26.49
N LYS A 287 -15.37 -9.18 27.81
CA LYS A 287 -16.49 -9.29 28.76
C LYS A 287 -16.35 -8.26 29.89
N PRO A 288 -17.26 -7.27 30.01
CA PRO A 288 -18.25 -6.88 29.01
C PRO A 288 -17.59 -6.35 27.73
N PHE A 289 -18.28 -6.42 26.58
CA PHE A 289 -17.77 -5.91 25.31
C PHE A 289 -17.78 -4.38 25.29
N ARG A 290 -16.64 -3.75 25.61
CA ARG A 290 -16.49 -2.29 25.78
C ARG A 290 -15.02 -1.87 25.66
N PRO A 291 -14.72 -0.58 25.43
CA PRO A 291 -13.38 -0.03 25.62
C PRO A 291 -12.90 -0.19 27.06
N GLN A 292 -11.60 -0.38 27.21
CA GLN A 292 -10.95 -0.51 28.52
C GLN A 292 -10.45 0.83 29.05
N TYR A 293 -10.02 1.74 28.16
CA TYR A 293 -9.34 2.98 28.50
C TYR A 293 -9.91 4.20 27.76
N VAL A 294 -9.77 5.36 28.40
CA VAL A 294 -9.95 6.71 27.83
C VAL A 294 -8.63 7.47 27.88
N HIS A 295 -8.55 8.56 27.13
CA HIS A 295 -7.42 9.47 27.16
C HIS A 295 -7.46 10.36 28.42
N ARG A 296 -6.33 10.51 29.10
CA ARG A 296 -6.18 11.29 30.35
C ARG A 296 -6.64 12.73 30.20
N GLY A 297 -6.20 13.42 29.14
CA GLY A 297 -6.59 14.81 28.89
C GLY A 297 -8.09 14.98 28.64
N ASP A 298 -8.75 13.96 28.05
CA ASP A 298 -10.19 14.01 27.77
C ASP A 298 -10.99 13.85 29.06
N LEU A 299 -10.48 13.03 29.99
CA LEU A 299 -11.02 12.88 31.34
C LEU A 299 -10.85 14.19 32.14
N GLU A 300 -9.63 14.73 32.19
CA GLU A 300 -9.30 15.95 32.95
C GLU A 300 -10.08 17.18 32.46
N SER A 301 -10.33 17.27 31.15
CA SER A 301 -11.14 18.33 30.55
C SER A 301 -12.66 18.09 30.62
N GLY A 302 -13.10 16.88 30.98
CA GLY A 302 -14.50 16.49 30.96
C GLY A 302 -15.08 16.28 29.56
N SER A 303 -14.24 16.19 28.52
CA SER A 303 -14.68 16.16 27.11
C SER A 303 -15.56 14.96 26.76
N TYR A 304 -15.40 13.83 27.45
CA TYR A 304 -16.26 12.64 27.31
C TYR A 304 -17.72 12.85 27.74
N THR A 305 -18.04 14.00 28.35
CA THR A 305 -19.43 14.40 28.68
C THR A 305 -20.08 15.29 27.61
N ILE A 306 -19.34 15.61 26.55
CA ILE A 306 -19.84 16.41 25.43
C ILE A 306 -20.41 15.45 24.36
N PRO A 307 -21.70 15.58 23.98
CA PRO A 307 -22.29 14.74 22.95
C PRO A 307 -21.50 14.78 21.63
N GLY A 308 -21.22 13.60 21.06
CA GLY A 308 -20.48 13.47 19.82
C GLY A 308 -18.97 13.72 19.91
N PHE A 309 -18.41 13.92 21.12
CA PHE A 309 -16.97 14.12 21.27
C PHE A 309 -16.14 12.94 20.74
N ARG A 310 -14.98 13.24 20.17
CA ARG A 310 -14.10 12.24 19.54
C ARG A 310 -12.69 12.38 20.09
N THR A 311 -12.23 11.34 20.78
CA THR A 311 -10.82 11.22 21.17
C THR A 311 -9.98 10.99 19.92
N GLU A 312 -9.07 11.89 19.59
CA GLU A 312 -8.30 11.81 18.34
C GLU A 312 -7.41 10.55 18.30
N ARG A 313 -6.55 10.39 19.31
CA ARG A 313 -5.61 9.27 19.44
C ARG A 313 -5.58 8.74 20.87
N LEU A 314 -5.13 7.51 21.03
CA LEU A 314 -4.95 6.89 22.34
C LEU A 314 -3.59 6.19 22.35
N VAL A 315 -2.73 6.55 23.31
CA VAL A 315 -1.37 6.00 23.46
C VAL A 315 -1.17 5.56 24.91
N GLU A 316 -0.28 4.60 25.13
CA GLU A 316 -0.05 3.96 26.44
C GLU A 316 0.23 4.96 27.58
N ALA A 317 0.94 6.05 27.29
CA ALA A 317 1.28 7.08 28.27
C ALA A 317 0.06 7.83 28.84
N ASP A 318 -1.03 7.89 28.07
CA ASP A 318 -2.20 8.72 28.36
C ASP A 318 -3.44 7.90 28.79
N LEU A 319 -3.28 6.61 29.08
CA LEU A 319 -4.40 5.75 29.43
C LEU A 319 -4.93 6.00 30.84
N ILE A 320 -6.24 6.14 30.95
CA ILE A 320 -6.98 6.01 32.21
C ILE A 320 -8.03 4.89 32.08
N PRO A 321 -8.09 3.92 33.02
CA PRO A 321 -9.10 2.87 32.99
C PRO A 321 -10.53 3.42 33.09
N ILE A 322 -11.45 2.87 32.29
CA ILE A 322 -12.88 3.20 32.39
C ILE A 322 -13.51 2.48 33.59
N THR A 323 -13.95 3.26 34.57
CA THR A 323 -14.67 2.79 35.77
C THR A 323 -16.19 2.86 35.59
N GLU A 324 -16.94 2.22 36.48
CA GLU A 324 -18.42 2.12 36.40
C GLU A 324 -19.13 3.45 36.67
N ASP A 325 -18.49 4.38 37.37
CA ASP A 325 -19.00 5.71 37.71
C ASP A 325 -18.81 6.74 36.58
N MET A 326 -18.00 6.42 35.57
CA MET A 326 -17.84 7.28 34.40
C MET A 326 -19.12 7.31 33.55
N GLN A 327 -19.67 8.51 33.35
CA GLN A 327 -20.83 8.74 32.51
C GLN A 327 -20.41 9.36 31.17
N PHE A 328 -20.72 8.67 30.08
CA PHE A 328 -20.41 9.12 28.73
C PHE A 328 -21.63 9.76 28.09
N ALA A 329 -21.42 10.85 27.34
CA ALA A 329 -22.49 11.42 26.53
C ALA A 329 -22.74 10.58 25.27
N GLU A 330 -23.95 10.69 24.73
CA GLU A 330 -24.34 10.02 23.49
C GLU A 330 -23.41 10.44 22.33
N GLY A 331 -22.98 9.46 21.53
CA GLY A 331 -22.14 9.68 20.34
C GLY A 331 -20.66 9.86 20.63
N VAL A 332 -20.23 9.86 21.90
CA VAL A 332 -18.79 9.89 22.25
C VAL A 332 -18.08 8.71 21.59
N SER A 333 -16.92 8.95 21.00
CA SER A 333 -16.16 7.89 20.33
C SER A 333 -14.69 7.82 20.74
N LEU A 334 -14.21 6.60 20.96
CA LEU A 334 -12.84 6.30 21.38
C LEU A 334 -12.11 5.45 20.32
N PRO A 335 -10.80 5.63 20.15
CA PRO A 335 -9.99 4.71 19.36
C PRO A 335 -10.13 3.27 19.85
N TYR A 336 -10.22 2.35 18.89
CA TYR A 336 -10.11 0.92 19.18
C TYR A 336 -8.66 0.50 19.38
N TYR A 337 -7.71 1.17 18.72
CA TYR A 337 -6.30 0.87 18.85
C TYR A 337 -5.63 1.82 19.83
N ILE A 338 -4.76 1.26 20.65
CA ILE A 338 -3.88 2.00 21.57
C ILE A 338 -2.48 1.90 21.01
N GLY A 339 -1.85 3.03 20.73
CA GLY A 339 -0.44 3.08 20.38
C GLY A 339 0.44 2.67 21.56
N THR A 340 1.37 1.75 21.31
CA THR A 340 2.37 1.29 22.28
C THR A 340 3.77 1.44 21.68
N PRO A 341 4.80 1.73 22.49
CA PRO A 341 6.17 1.77 21.99
C PRO A 341 6.56 0.45 21.32
N GLY A 342 6.87 0.55 20.03
CA GLY A 342 7.42 -0.55 19.26
C GLY A 342 8.82 -0.97 19.74
N GLN A 343 9.22 -2.20 19.43
CA GLN A 343 10.55 -2.74 19.72
C GLN A 343 11.05 -3.59 18.56
N GLY A 344 12.37 -3.79 18.50
CA GLY A 344 13.03 -4.68 17.52
C GLY A 344 13.04 -4.11 16.10
N SER A 345 13.45 -4.94 15.13
CA SER A 345 13.49 -4.57 13.71
C SER A 345 12.13 -4.15 13.18
N ARG A 346 11.06 -4.76 13.71
CA ARG A 346 9.66 -4.47 13.38
C ARG A 346 9.25 -2.99 13.48
N ASN A 347 10.04 -2.16 14.16
CA ASN A 347 9.75 -0.75 14.40
C ASN A 347 10.98 0.14 14.09
N ASP A 348 11.89 -0.30 13.23
CA ASP A 348 13.08 0.48 12.88
C ASP A 348 12.88 1.45 11.69
N VAL A 349 11.67 1.42 11.11
CA VAL A 349 11.16 2.41 10.16
C VAL A 349 10.32 3.44 10.92
N TYR A 350 10.85 4.65 11.03
CA TYR A 350 10.10 5.80 11.53
C TYR A 350 9.15 6.33 10.44
N SER A 351 7.97 6.79 10.86
CA SER A 351 7.07 7.52 9.97
C SER A 351 6.34 8.66 10.67
N ASP A 352 5.94 9.67 9.90
CA ASP A 352 4.92 10.62 10.34
C ASP A 352 4.06 11.01 9.14
N ALA A 353 2.83 11.42 9.40
CA ALA A 353 1.92 11.80 8.34
C ALA A 353 0.93 12.88 8.77
N ARG A 354 0.59 13.74 7.82
CA ARG A 354 -0.42 14.77 7.99
C ARG A 354 -1.43 14.73 6.86
N PHE A 355 -2.70 14.82 7.24
CA PHE A 355 -3.79 15.05 6.31
C PHE A 355 -4.14 16.54 6.28
N ASP A 356 -4.16 17.13 5.09
CA ASP A 356 -4.66 18.48 4.85
C ASP A 356 -6.12 18.43 4.42
N GLU A 357 -7.02 18.80 5.34
CA GLU A 357 -8.47 18.82 5.07
C GLU A 357 -8.86 19.80 3.96
N ALA A 358 -8.08 20.85 3.71
CA ALA A 358 -8.41 21.85 2.68
C ALA A 358 -8.18 21.31 1.27
N THR A 359 -7.19 20.43 1.11
CA THR A 359 -6.82 19.84 -0.19
C THR A 359 -7.19 18.36 -0.30
N GLY A 360 -7.65 17.73 0.79
CA GLY A 360 -7.92 16.30 0.85
C GLY A 360 -6.65 15.45 0.72
N ARG A 361 -5.48 16.00 1.04
CA ARG A 361 -4.18 15.39 0.70
C ARG A 361 -3.49 14.83 1.93
N TRP A 362 -3.01 13.60 1.82
CA TRP A 362 -2.02 13.05 2.72
C TRP A 362 -0.61 13.48 2.33
N THR A 363 0.21 13.77 3.33
CA THR A 363 1.67 13.77 3.25
C THR A 363 2.18 12.74 4.26
N LEU A 364 2.85 11.70 3.78
CA LEU A 364 3.49 10.67 4.59
C LEU A 364 5.00 10.76 4.38
N GLU A 365 5.76 10.82 5.46
CA GLU A 365 7.21 10.76 5.44
C GLU A 365 7.70 9.51 6.15
N LEU A 366 8.69 8.84 5.55
CA LEU A 366 9.32 7.64 6.09
C LEU A 366 10.82 7.90 6.26
N LYS A 367 11.38 7.35 7.33
CA LYS A 367 12.82 7.38 7.60
C LYS A 367 13.27 6.02 8.11
N ARG A 368 14.27 5.42 7.46
CA ARG A 368 14.91 4.18 7.91
C ARG A 368 16.41 4.26 7.74
N LYS A 369 17.18 3.52 8.52
CA LYS A 369 18.62 3.36 8.26
C LYS A 369 18.84 2.70 6.90
N LEU A 370 19.90 3.13 6.20
CA LEU A 370 20.37 2.48 4.96
C LEU A 370 20.79 1.04 5.22
N VAL A 371 21.38 0.79 6.39
CA VAL A 371 21.80 -0.53 6.87
C VAL A 371 21.14 -0.80 8.22
N THR A 372 20.31 -1.82 8.28
CA THR A 372 19.57 -2.22 9.49
C THR A 372 20.28 -3.38 10.20
N ALA A 373 19.78 -3.73 11.40
CA ALA A 373 20.32 -4.87 12.14
C ALA A 373 19.83 -6.22 11.57
N ASP A 374 18.59 -6.27 11.05
CA ASP A 374 18.01 -7.49 10.46
C ASP A 374 18.36 -7.63 8.97
N GLN A 375 19.61 -8.02 8.72
CA GLN A 375 20.10 -8.21 7.35
C GLN A 375 19.47 -9.39 6.60
N GLN A 376 18.72 -10.25 7.29
CA GLN A 376 18.11 -11.44 6.68
C GLN A 376 16.71 -11.14 6.13
N HIS A 377 16.01 -10.17 6.72
CA HIS A 377 14.63 -9.85 6.36
C HIS A 377 14.48 -8.44 5.77
N ASP A 378 15.43 -7.53 6.02
CA ASP A 378 15.35 -6.16 5.53
C ASP A 378 16.21 -5.97 4.27
N ARG A 379 15.70 -5.19 3.33
CA ARG A 379 16.44 -4.74 2.15
C ARG A 379 17.56 -3.81 2.60
N GLN A 380 18.81 -4.22 2.44
CA GLN A 380 19.96 -3.35 2.72
C GLN A 380 20.26 -2.41 1.53
N PHE A 381 20.61 -1.15 1.83
CA PHE A 381 21.00 -0.13 0.84
C PHE A 381 22.51 0.15 0.90
N THR A 382 23.32 -0.91 0.87
CA THR A 382 24.79 -0.82 0.96
C THR A 382 25.43 -0.44 -0.37
N PRO A 383 26.54 0.32 -0.37
CA PRO A 383 27.30 0.60 -1.59
C PRO A 383 27.71 -0.69 -2.34
N GLY A 384 27.61 -0.66 -3.68
CA GLY A 384 28.02 -1.77 -4.55
C GLY A 384 27.05 -2.97 -4.58
N ALA A 385 25.97 -2.94 -3.81
CA ALA A 385 24.89 -3.94 -3.85
C ALA A 385 23.79 -3.57 -4.86
N ASP A 386 24.14 -2.86 -5.95
CA ASP A 386 23.19 -2.41 -6.97
C ASP A 386 22.36 -3.61 -7.44
N ALA A 387 21.04 -3.55 -7.27
CA ALA A 387 20.17 -4.52 -7.89
C ALA A 387 20.10 -4.16 -9.38
N PRO A 388 20.50 -5.06 -10.30
CA PRO A 388 20.39 -4.77 -11.71
C PRO A 388 18.92 -4.47 -12.02
N PRO A 389 18.61 -3.37 -12.71
CA PRO A 389 17.24 -3.14 -13.16
C PRO A 389 16.80 -4.35 -13.99
N PRO A 390 15.51 -4.75 -13.93
CA PRO A 390 15.01 -5.80 -14.79
C PRO A 390 15.43 -5.54 -16.23
N VAL A 391 15.99 -6.56 -16.88
CA VAL A 391 16.67 -6.45 -18.19
C VAL A 391 15.72 -6.18 -19.35
N ASP A 392 14.41 -6.23 -19.09
CA ASP A 392 13.37 -6.02 -20.08
C ASP A 392 13.14 -4.52 -20.30
N GLU A 393 13.04 -4.11 -21.56
CA GLU A 393 12.59 -2.76 -21.92
C GLU A 393 11.25 -2.49 -21.22
N LEU A 394 11.14 -1.32 -20.58
CA LEU A 394 9.95 -0.96 -19.82
C LEU A 394 8.76 -0.93 -20.77
N VAL A 395 7.78 -1.80 -20.56
CA VAL A 395 6.54 -1.78 -21.33
C VAL A 395 5.92 -0.41 -21.09
N VAL A 396 5.70 0.31 -22.20
CA VAL A 396 5.16 1.65 -22.18
C VAL A 396 3.78 1.57 -21.54
N ARG A 397 3.42 2.61 -20.78
CA ARG A 397 2.10 2.69 -20.17
C ARG A 397 1.03 2.40 -21.22
N GLY A 398 0.05 1.57 -20.86
CA GLY A 398 -1.00 1.15 -21.79
C GLY A 398 -1.77 2.34 -22.37
N ASP A 399 -2.06 2.26 -23.66
CA ASP A 399 -2.88 3.22 -24.40
C ASP A 399 -4.36 2.83 -24.26
N ILE A 400 -5.17 3.72 -23.66
CA ILE A 400 -6.59 3.50 -23.38
C ILE A 400 -7.40 3.34 -24.66
N GLU A 401 -7.12 4.14 -25.70
CA GLU A 401 -7.87 4.12 -26.95
C GLU A 401 -7.54 2.86 -27.74
N ARG A 402 -6.24 2.56 -27.86
CA ARG A 402 -5.77 1.32 -28.47
C ARG A 402 -6.28 0.09 -27.72
N GLY A 403 -6.33 0.15 -26.38
CA GLY A 403 -6.87 -0.91 -25.53
C GLY A 403 -8.33 -1.21 -25.81
N ALA A 404 -9.16 -0.17 -25.99
CA ALA A 404 -10.56 -0.30 -26.36
C ALA A 404 -10.73 -1.04 -27.70
N GLN A 405 -9.91 -0.65 -28.68
CA GLN A 405 -9.90 -1.25 -30.00
C GLN A 405 -9.46 -2.72 -29.94
N LEU A 406 -8.32 -2.99 -29.29
CA LEU A 406 -7.79 -4.34 -29.13
C LEU A 406 -8.77 -5.27 -28.40
N PHE A 407 -9.47 -4.79 -27.37
CA PHE A 407 -10.46 -5.61 -26.65
C PHE A 407 -11.59 -6.11 -27.57
N LYS A 408 -12.01 -5.28 -28.54
CA LYS A 408 -13.00 -5.66 -29.55
C LYS A 408 -12.40 -6.53 -30.64
N GLU A 409 -11.25 -6.15 -31.17
CA GLU A 409 -10.56 -6.86 -32.26
C GLU A 409 -10.12 -8.27 -31.87
N LYS A 410 -9.70 -8.46 -30.61
CA LYS A 410 -9.35 -9.76 -30.04
C LYS A 410 -10.57 -10.55 -29.55
N ALA A 411 -11.79 -10.06 -29.84
CA ALA A 411 -13.08 -10.64 -29.50
C ALA A 411 -13.29 -10.87 -27.98
N CYS A 412 -12.62 -10.11 -27.13
CA CYS A 412 -12.80 -10.21 -25.68
C CYS A 412 -14.23 -9.81 -25.26
N SER A 413 -14.81 -8.81 -25.94
CA SER A 413 -16.16 -8.33 -25.64
C SER A 413 -17.27 -9.34 -25.96
N ALA A 414 -17.01 -10.30 -26.86
CA ALA A 414 -17.99 -11.32 -27.23
C ALA A 414 -18.37 -12.24 -26.05
N CYS A 415 -17.49 -12.39 -25.07
CA CYS A 415 -17.73 -13.17 -23.86
C CYS A 415 -17.81 -12.28 -22.61
N HIS A 416 -16.92 -11.29 -22.48
CA HIS A 416 -16.82 -10.48 -21.27
C HIS A 416 -17.70 -9.23 -21.28
N GLY A 417 -18.54 -9.02 -22.30
CA GLY A 417 -19.35 -7.81 -22.44
C GLY A 417 -18.57 -6.63 -23.02
N GLU A 418 -19.26 -5.58 -23.46
CA GLU A 418 -18.65 -4.46 -24.19
C GLU A 418 -17.71 -3.61 -23.34
N ASN A 419 -17.83 -3.66 -22.01
CA ASN A 419 -16.98 -2.97 -21.04
C ASN A 419 -16.28 -3.95 -20.09
N GLY A 420 -16.25 -5.25 -20.40
CA GLY A 420 -15.64 -6.25 -19.52
C GLY A 420 -16.45 -6.60 -18.27
N GLU A 421 -17.73 -6.25 -18.23
CA GLU A 421 -18.65 -6.43 -17.11
C GLU A 421 -18.93 -7.90 -16.74
N GLY A 422 -18.66 -8.82 -17.67
CA GLY A 422 -19.01 -10.24 -17.57
C GLY A 422 -20.50 -10.49 -17.80
N THR A 423 -20.92 -11.74 -17.66
CA THR A 423 -22.34 -12.15 -17.69
C THR A 423 -22.66 -12.96 -16.45
N PHE A 424 -23.54 -12.44 -15.59
CA PHE A 424 -23.99 -13.10 -14.35
C PHE A 424 -25.42 -13.59 -14.50
N ASN A 425 -25.67 -14.88 -14.25
CA ASN A 425 -26.98 -15.50 -14.46
C ASN A 425 -27.88 -15.53 -13.20
N GLY A 426 -27.42 -14.92 -12.09
CA GLY A 426 -28.13 -14.90 -10.81
C GLY A 426 -27.49 -15.79 -9.74
N GLU A 427 -26.77 -16.83 -10.15
CA GLU A 427 -26.08 -17.77 -9.23
C GLU A 427 -24.58 -17.84 -9.54
N THR A 428 -24.20 -17.80 -10.81
CA THR A 428 -22.82 -17.91 -11.27
C THR A 428 -22.51 -16.93 -12.41
N TRP A 429 -21.22 -16.73 -12.66
CA TRP A 429 -20.73 -16.01 -13.83
C TRP A 429 -20.58 -16.97 -15.00
N ASP A 430 -21.39 -16.80 -16.04
CA ASP A 430 -21.20 -17.51 -17.32
C ASP A 430 -19.89 -17.07 -17.97
N TYR A 431 -19.60 -15.77 -17.86
CA TYR A 431 -18.30 -15.19 -18.20
C TYR A 431 -17.89 -14.22 -17.10
N PRO A 432 -16.66 -14.33 -16.56
CA PRO A 432 -16.25 -13.49 -15.45
C PRO A 432 -16.08 -12.04 -15.90
N ARG A 433 -16.35 -11.12 -14.98
CA ARG A 433 -15.96 -9.71 -15.11
C ARG A 433 -14.44 -9.61 -15.21
N ASN A 434 -13.94 -8.83 -16.16
CA ASN A 434 -12.52 -8.50 -16.30
C ASN A 434 -12.22 -6.99 -16.18
N GLN A 435 -13.21 -6.17 -15.86
CA GLN A 435 -13.01 -4.78 -15.44
C GLN A 435 -11.91 -4.66 -14.38
N ARG A 436 -11.01 -3.68 -14.56
CA ARG A 436 -9.84 -3.43 -13.71
C ARG A 436 -8.87 -4.60 -13.54
N THR A 437 -8.88 -5.57 -14.47
CA THR A 437 -7.87 -6.64 -14.49
C THR A 437 -6.50 -6.08 -14.91
N SER A 438 -5.42 -6.66 -14.36
CA SER A 438 -4.05 -6.29 -14.73
C SER A 438 -3.62 -6.90 -16.07
N ALA A 439 -2.66 -6.26 -16.75
CA ALA A 439 -2.12 -6.75 -18.02
C ALA A 439 -1.59 -8.19 -17.92
N GLN A 440 -0.87 -8.51 -16.85
CA GLN A 440 -0.36 -9.86 -16.64
C GLN A 440 -1.48 -10.88 -16.39
N ALA A 441 -2.55 -10.51 -15.69
CA ALA A 441 -3.70 -11.40 -15.52
C ALA A 441 -4.38 -11.67 -16.88
N ILE A 442 -4.47 -10.66 -17.75
CA ILE A 442 -4.93 -10.82 -19.15
C ILE A 442 -4.00 -11.76 -19.92
N LEU A 443 -2.68 -11.55 -19.89
CA LEU A 443 -1.70 -12.43 -20.55
C LEU A 443 -1.77 -13.88 -20.04
N ASN A 444 -1.90 -14.05 -18.73
CA ASN A 444 -2.00 -15.36 -18.09
C ASN A 444 -3.30 -16.08 -18.45
N ALA A 445 -4.38 -15.34 -18.66
CA ALA A 445 -5.66 -15.89 -19.10
C ALA A 445 -5.64 -16.22 -20.61
N ALA A 446 -5.02 -15.36 -21.42
CA ALA A 446 -5.00 -15.46 -22.87
C ALA A 446 -3.99 -16.49 -23.42
N SER A 447 -2.93 -16.82 -22.68
CA SER A 447 -1.83 -17.68 -23.15
C SER A 447 -2.04 -19.20 -22.92
N ILE A 448 -1.52 -20.02 -23.85
CA ILE A 448 -1.55 -21.51 -23.81
C ILE A 448 -0.67 -22.12 -22.71
N LEU A 449 0.17 -21.34 -22.00
CA LEU A 449 1.17 -21.85 -21.04
C LEU A 449 0.59 -22.49 -19.75
N ARG A 450 -0.68 -22.90 -19.77
CA ARG A 450 -1.35 -23.75 -18.78
C ARG A 450 -1.51 -25.23 -19.17
N PRO A 451 -0.55 -25.97 -19.79
CA PRO A 451 -0.70 -27.42 -19.91
C PRO A 451 -0.94 -28.09 -18.56
N SER A 452 -0.25 -27.63 -17.50
CA SER A 452 -0.38 -28.19 -16.15
C SER A 452 -1.72 -27.87 -15.47
N ARG A 453 -2.33 -26.70 -15.71
CA ARG A 453 -3.60 -26.32 -15.08
C ARG A 453 -4.80 -26.92 -15.79
N GLN A 454 -4.79 -27.00 -17.12
CA GLN A 454 -5.81 -27.79 -17.83
C GLN A 454 -5.70 -29.26 -17.45
N GLN A 455 -4.50 -29.82 -17.35
CA GLN A 455 -4.32 -31.20 -16.91
C GLN A 455 -4.71 -31.41 -15.45
N ASN A 456 -4.38 -30.49 -14.53
CA ASN A 456 -4.75 -30.60 -13.11
C ASN A 456 -6.25 -30.35 -12.88
N VAL A 457 -6.87 -29.40 -13.60
CA VAL A 457 -8.33 -29.19 -13.55
C VAL A 457 -9.04 -30.40 -14.16
N ILE A 458 -8.60 -30.91 -15.31
CA ILE A 458 -9.14 -32.16 -15.89
C ILE A 458 -8.89 -33.36 -14.97
N HIS A 459 -7.75 -33.43 -14.29
CA HIS A 459 -7.39 -34.51 -13.36
C HIS A 459 -8.24 -34.46 -12.08
N GLU A 460 -8.41 -33.28 -11.50
CA GLU A 460 -9.25 -33.08 -10.31
C GLU A 460 -10.73 -33.25 -10.68
N LEU A 461 -11.25 -32.65 -11.74
CA LEU A 461 -12.63 -32.86 -12.19
C LEU A 461 -12.96 -34.34 -12.46
N LYS A 462 -11.98 -35.10 -12.98
CA LYS A 462 -12.10 -36.57 -13.12
C LYS A 462 -12.11 -37.33 -11.80
N LYS A 463 -11.49 -36.81 -10.74
CA LYS A 463 -11.60 -37.39 -9.38
C LYS A 463 -12.97 -37.14 -8.75
N TRP A 464 -13.61 -36.02 -9.08
CA TRP A 464 -14.86 -35.56 -8.45
C TRP A 464 -16.13 -35.87 -9.26
N ASP A 465 -16.02 -36.54 -10.42
CA ASP A 465 -17.13 -36.83 -11.36
C ASP A 465 -17.90 -35.56 -11.81
N GLU A 466 -17.21 -34.42 -11.82
CA GLU A 466 -17.77 -33.13 -12.22
C GLU A 466 -17.50 -32.85 -13.71
N GLN A 467 -18.50 -32.29 -14.40
CA GLN A 467 -18.29 -31.85 -15.77
C GLN A 467 -17.36 -30.64 -15.82
N PRO A 468 -16.43 -30.58 -16.79
CA PRO A 468 -15.63 -29.38 -17.00
C PRO A 468 -16.53 -28.17 -17.26
N PRO A 469 -16.12 -26.97 -16.80
CA PRO A 469 -16.90 -25.76 -17.00
C PRO A 469 -17.17 -25.53 -18.49
N ALA A 470 -18.40 -25.10 -18.79
CA ALA A 470 -18.96 -25.04 -20.14
C ALA A 470 -18.22 -24.10 -21.11
N ALA A 471 -17.40 -23.17 -20.62
CA ALA A 471 -16.61 -22.27 -21.44
C ALA A 471 -15.18 -22.14 -20.90
N LEU A 472 -14.22 -22.71 -21.62
CA LEU A 472 -12.81 -22.35 -21.46
C LEU A 472 -12.52 -21.15 -22.35
N MET A 473 -11.81 -20.15 -21.82
CA MET A 473 -11.36 -19.02 -22.62
C MET A 473 -10.52 -19.54 -23.80
N PRO A 474 -10.84 -19.16 -25.05
CA PRO A 474 -10.04 -19.57 -26.19
C PRO A 474 -8.65 -18.94 -26.11
N TYR A 475 -7.67 -19.57 -26.76
CA TYR A 475 -6.34 -18.98 -26.89
C TYR A 475 -6.42 -17.68 -27.68
N VAL A 476 -5.85 -16.61 -27.11
CA VAL A 476 -5.74 -15.31 -27.75
C VAL A 476 -4.27 -14.88 -27.71
N THR A 477 -3.64 -14.70 -28.87
CA THR A 477 -2.27 -14.20 -28.92
C THR A 477 -2.26 -12.70 -28.60
N LEU A 478 -1.58 -12.37 -27.50
CA LEU A 478 -1.33 -11.00 -27.03
C LEU A 478 0.16 -10.82 -26.76
N THR A 479 0.70 -9.70 -27.19
CA THR A 479 1.97 -9.15 -26.71
C THR A 479 1.78 -8.51 -25.34
N ALA A 480 2.89 -8.29 -24.61
CA ALA A 480 2.83 -7.61 -23.31
C ALA A 480 2.23 -6.20 -23.43
N GLN A 481 2.58 -5.44 -24.48
CA GLN A 481 2.03 -4.11 -24.72
C GLN A 481 0.53 -4.15 -25.05
N GLU A 482 0.07 -5.08 -25.88
CA GLU A 482 -1.37 -5.19 -26.17
C GLU A 482 -2.19 -5.49 -24.89
N ALA A 483 -1.66 -6.34 -24.01
CA ALA A 483 -2.30 -6.62 -22.73
C ALA A 483 -2.28 -5.41 -21.79
N GLU A 484 -1.21 -4.61 -21.80
CA GLU A 484 -1.12 -3.33 -21.08
C GLU A 484 -2.15 -2.31 -21.58
N ASP A 485 -2.33 -2.20 -22.90
CA ASP A 485 -3.33 -1.32 -23.49
C ASP A 485 -4.74 -1.75 -23.11
N ILE A 486 -5.07 -3.04 -23.26
CA ILE A 486 -6.37 -3.61 -22.85
C ILE A 486 -6.60 -3.40 -21.35
N ALA A 487 -5.59 -3.64 -20.52
CA ALA A 487 -5.68 -3.39 -19.09
C ALA A 487 -5.95 -1.92 -18.81
N ALA A 488 -5.19 -0.99 -19.40
CA ALA A 488 -5.38 0.45 -19.22
C ALA A 488 -6.80 0.87 -19.58
N TRP A 489 -7.37 0.33 -20.67
CA TRP A 489 -8.76 0.54 -21.01
C TRP A 489 -9.72 -0.05 -19.97
N LEU A 490 -9.56 -1.32 -19.56
CA LEU A 490 -10.41 -1.97 -18.55
C LEU A 490 -10.33 -1.30 -17.18
N GLN A 491 -9.23 -0.63 -16.84
CA GLN A 491 -9.09 0.17 -15.62
C GLN A 491 -10.03 1.38 -15.61
N THR A 492 -10.45 1.86 -16.78
CA THR A 492 -11.43 2.96 -16.92
C THR A 492 -12.88 2.46 -16.90
N ARG A 493 -13.11 1.14 -16.87
CA ARG A 493 -14.43 0.54 -16.97
C ARG A 493 -14.96 0.11 -15.61
N TYR A 494 -16.24 0.35 -15.40
CA TYR A 494 -16.97 -0.11 -14.24
C TYR A 494 -18.44 -0.29 -14.60
N THR A 495 -18.98 -1.46 -14.31
CA THR A 495 -20.42 -1.74 -14.40
C THR A 495 -20.91 -2.18 -13.01
N PRO A 496 -21.90 -1.52 -12.41
CA PRO A 496 -22.46 -1.92 -11.12
C PRO A 496 -22.95 -3.37 -11.16
N PHE A 497 -22.86 -4.09 -10.04
CA PHE A 497 -23.51 -5.40 -9.92
C PHE A 497 -25.03 -5.26 -9.99
N GLY A 498 -25.68 -6.07 -10.85
CA GLY A 498 -27.14 -6.12 -11.00
C GLY A 498 -27.74 -5.21 -12.08
N GLN A 499 -26.93 -4.72 -13.02
CA GLN A 499 -27.40 -4.10 -14.27
C GLN A 499 -27.34 -5.08 -15.44
#